data_AF-A0A2A4PIF2-F1
#
_entry.id   AF-A0A2A4PIF2-F1
#
_cell.length_a   1.000
_cell.length_b   1.000
_cell.length_c   1.000
_cell.angle_alpha   90.00
_cell.angle_beta   90.00
_cell.angle_gamma   90.00
#
_symmetry.space_group_name_H-M   'P 1'
#
loop_
_entity.id
_entity.type
_entity.pdbx_description
1 polymer ?
#
loop_
_entity_poly.entity_id
_entity_poly.type
_entity_poly.pdbx_seq_one_letter_code
_entity_poly.pdbx_strand_id
1 'polypeptide(L)' 'MNNQVKDILEASLFAASEPLSIVELQNLFLLEDRPDKHRVRDCMLQLEKEYAEKPIELVEVASGYRFQV' A
#
# COMPACT_ATOMS: atom_id res chain seq x y z
N MET A 1 7.08 16.17 -0.48
CA MET A 1 7.30 15.74 -1.87
C MET A 1 6.24 14.71 -2.19
N ASN A 2 5.28 15.04 -3.07
CA ASN A 2 4.12 14.19 -3.36
C ASN A 2 4.58 12.88 -3.99
N ASN A 3 4.43 11.76 -3.27
CA ASN A 3 4.65 10.44 -3.83
C ASN A 3 3.28 9.89 -4.24
N GLN A 4 2.75 10.35 -5.38
CA GLN A 4 1.38 10.05 -5.83
C GLN A 4 1.05 8.55 -5.80
N VAL A 5 2.03 7.69 -6.08
CA VAL A 5 1.90 6.24 -5.97
C VAL A 5 1.58 5.82 -4.53
N LYS A 6 2.32 6.31 -3.54
CA LYS A 6 2.08 6.00 -2.13
C LYS A 6 0.71 6.50 -1.67
N ASP A 7 0.31 7.71 -2.08
CA ASP A 7 -0.99 8.29 -1.70
C ASP A 7 -2.16 7.43 -2.24
N ILE A 8 -2.05 6.96 -3.49
CA ILE A 8 -3.04 6.07 -4.10
C ILE A 8 -3.05 4.70 -3.39
N LEU A 9 -1.88 4.13 -3.12
CA LEU A 9 -1.76 2.85 -2.42
C LEU A 9 -2.36 2.93 -1.01
N GLU A 10 -2.04 3.99 -0.27
CA GLU A 10 -2.55 4.27 1.07
C GLU A 10 -4.09 4.38 1.05
N ALA A 11 -4.63 5.25 0.20
CA ALA A 11 -6.08 5.45 0.08
C ALA A 11 -6.81 4.15 -0.30
N SER A 12 -6.20 3.34 -1.16
CA SER A 12 -6.76 2.06 -1.59
C SER A 12 -6.76 1.02 -0.47
N LEU A 13 -5.68 0.96 0.32
CA LEU A 13 -5.61 0.10 1.50
C LEU A 13 -6.58 0.51 2.59
N PHE A 14 -6.84 1.81 2.76
CA PHE A 14 -7.87 2.30 3.68
C PHE A 14 -9.29 1.96 3.21
N ALA A 15 -9.55 2.02 1.91
CA ALA A 15 -10.85 1.69 1.34
C ALA A 15 -11.10 0.18 1.24
N ALA A 16 -10.04 -0.63 1.20
CA ALA A 16 -10.13 -2.08 1.07
C ALA A 16 -10.67 -2.71 2.37
N SER A 17 -11.67 -3.59 2.22
CA SER A 17 -12.17 -4.41 3.32
C SER A 17 -11.35 -5.70 3.53
N GLU A 18 -10.49 -6.03 2.57
CA GLU A 18 -9.66 -7.24 2.56
C GLU A 18 -8.19 -6.87 2.26
N PRO A 19 -7.22 -7.71 2.67
CA PRO A 19 -5.81 -7.46 2.37
C PRO A 19 -5.55 -7.44 0.85
N LEU A 20 -4.80 -6.43 0.40
CA LEU A 20 -4.44 -6.28 -1.01
C LEU A 20 -3.02 -6.81 -1.27
N SER A 21 -2.90 -7.72 -2.23
CA SER A 21 -1.61 -8.20 -2.71
C SER A 21 -0.85 -7.14 -3.52
N ILE A 22 0.48 -7.23 -3.59
CA ILE A 22 1.31 -6.35 -4.45
C ILE A 22 0.83 -6.33 -5.90
N VAL A 23 0.31 -7.46 -6.41
CA VAL A 23 -0.24 -7.54 -7.77
C VAL A 23 -1.55 -6.74 -7.89
N GLU A 24 -2.43 -6.83 -6.91
CA GLU A 24 -3.69 -6.06 -6.89
C GLU A 24 -3.40 -4.56 -6.78
N LEU A 25 -2.47 -4.19 -5.90
CA LEU A 25 -2.00 -2.82 -5.74
C LEU A 25 -1.43 -2.24 -7.04
N GLN A 26 -0.67 -3.01 -7.82
CA GLN A 26 -0.19 -2.58 -9.15
C GLN A 26 -1.33 -2.44 -10.17
N ASN A 27 -2.38 -3.26 -10.05
CA ASN A 27 -3.52 -3.23 -10.96
C ASN A 27 -4.45 -2.03 -10.75
N LEU A 28 -4.29 -1.30 -9.64
CA LEU A 28 -4.98 -0.02 -9.41
C LEU A 28 -4.52 1.08 -10.37
N PHE A 29 -3.34 0.91 -10.99
CA PHE A 29 -2.74 1.86 -11.90
C PHE A 29 -2.94 1.43 -13.35
N LEU A 30 -3.05 2.43 -14.25
CA LEU A 30 -3.04 2.23 -15.69
C LEU A 30 -1.68 1.67 -16.13
N LEU A 31 -1.65 1.01 -17.30
CA LEU A 31 -0.43 0.36 -17.83
C LEU A 31 0.76 1.32 -17.94
N GLU A 32 0.53 2.58 -18.28
CA GLU A 32 1.55 3.62 -18.43
C GLU A 32 2.10 4.15 -17.09
N ASP A 33 1.29 4.11 -16.04
CA ASP A 33 1.62 4.61 -14.69
C ASP A 33 1.88 3.48 -13.68
N ARG A 34 1.84 2.22 -14.14
CA ARG A 34 1.92 1.07 -13.26
C ARG A 34 3.30 1.01 -12.59
N PRO A 35 3.36 1.15 -11.25
CA PRO A 35 4.62 1.04 -10.55
C PRO A 35 5.13 -0.40 -10.61
N ASP A 36 6.44 -0.57 -10.72
CA ASP A 36 7.06 -1.89 -10.57
C ASP A 36 6.87 -2.42 -9.13
N LYS A 37 6.93 -3.75 -8.98
CA LYS A 37 6.86 -4.44 -7.69
C LYS A 37 7.80 -3.86 -6.63
N HIS A 38 9.00 -3.44 -7.03
CA HIS A 38 9.98 -2.84 -6.12
C HIS A 38 9.49 -1.50 -5.57
N ARG A 39 8.90 -0.66 -6.44
CA ARG A 39 8.37 0.65 -6.04
C ARG A 39 7.16 0.51 -5.10
N VAL A 40 6.29 -0.47 -5.35
CA VAL A 40 5.16 -0.75 -4.44
C VAL A 40 5.67 -1.23 -3.08
N ARG A 41 6.63 -2.17 -3.03
CA ARG A 41 7.23 -2.62 -1.77
C ARG A 41 7.90 -1.48 -1.00
N ASP A 42 8.62 -0.60 -1.68
CA ASP A 42 9.24 0.58 -1.06
C ASP A 42 8.19 1.50 -0.42
N CYS A 43 7.06 1.71 -1.11
CA CYS A 43 5.94 2.47 -0.56
C CYS A 43 5.30 1.77 0.65
N MET A 44 5.13 0.44 0.62
CA MET A 44 4.60 -0.32 1.77
C MET A 44 5.51 -0.16 2.99
N LEU A 45 6.83 -0.34 2.82
CA LEU A 45 7.80 -0.18 3.90
C LEU A 45 7.80 1.26 4.47
N GLN A 46 7.57 2.26 3.62
CA GLN A 46 7.45 3.64 4.07
C GLN A 46 6.18 3.84 4.91
N LEU A 47 5.04 3.32 4.43
CA LEU A 47 3.78 3.39 5.15
C LEU A 47 3.86 2.62 6.49
N GLU A 48 4.40 1.40 6.51
CA GLU A 48 4.60 0.65 7.75
C GLU A 48 5.37 1.46 8.80
N LYS A 49 6.45 2.14 8.39
CA LYS A 49 7.21 3.03 9.29
C LYS A 49 6.42 4.25 9.74
N GLU A 50 5.65 4.87 8.86
CA GLU A 50 4.84 6.06 9.16
C GLU A 50 3.65 5.74 10.09
N TYR A 51 3.17 4.50 10.08
CA TYR A 51 2.04 4.04 10.90
C TYR A 51 2.46 3.26 12.15
N ALA A 52 3.74 2.91 12.31
CA ALA A 52 4.24 2.19 13.49
C ALA A 52 4.00 2.92 14.85
N GLU A 53 3.86 4.25 14.84
CA GLU A 53 3.58 5.04 16.04
C GLU A 53 2.12 5.53 16.12
N LYS A 54 1.26 5.05 15.22
CA LYS A 54 -0.14 5.44 15.13
C LYS A 54 -1.06 4.33 15.66
N PRO A 55 -2.28 4.66 16.09
CA PRO A 55 -3.26 3.66 16.53
C PRO A 55 -3.83 2.81 15.39
N ILE A 56 -3.42 3.06 14.15
CA ILE A 56 -3.75 2.25 12.99
C ILE A 56 -2.41 1.79 12.42
N GLU A 57 -2.25 0.49 12.21
CA GLU A 57 -1.02 -0.11 11.73
C GLU A 57 -1.25 -0.74 10.36
N LEU A 58 -0.27 -0.57 9.46
CA LEU A 58 -0.21 -1.33 8.22
C LEU A 58 0.50 -2.65 8.52
N VAL A 59 -0.13 -3.78 8.17
CA VAL A 59 0.46 -5.12 8.38
C VAL A 59 0.52 -5.94 7.11
N GLU A 60 1.62 -6.67 6.92
CA GLU A 60 1.78 -7.70 5.91
C GLU A 60 1.27 -9.05 6.44
N VAL A 61 0.30 -9.64 5.75
CA VAL A 61 -0.19 -10.99 5.97
C VAL A 61 0.13 -11.86 4.76
N ALA A 62 -0.09 -13.17 4.87
CA ALA A 62 0.18 -14.12 3.77
C ALA A 62 -0.53 -13.74 2.44
N SER A 63 -1.69 -13.08 2.52
CA SER A 63 -2.48 -12.68 1.36
C SER A 63 -2.19 -11.26 0.83
N GLY A 64 -1.39 -10.44 1.53
CA GLY A 64 -1.15 -9.05 1.13
C GLY A 64 -1.03 -8.07 2.30
N TYR A 65 -1.33 -6.81 2.06
CA TYR A 65 -1.24 -5.72 3.03
C TYR A 65 -2.63 -5.22 3.43
N ARG A 66 -2.81 -4.87 4.71
CA ARG A 66 -4.05 -4.22 5.20
C ARG A 66 -3.78 -3.28 6.36
N PHE A 67 -4.64 -2.29 6.53
CA PHE A 67 -4.70 -1.54 7.78
C PHE A 67 -5.51 -2.30 8.83
N GLN A 68 -5.07 -2.22 10.08
CA GLN A 68 -5.79 -2.71 11.25
C GLN A 68 -5.67 -1.71 12.42
N VAL A 69 -6.59 -1.81 13.37
CA VAL A 69 -6.68 -1.01 14.60
C VAL A 69 -6.26 -1.83 15.82
#